data_AF-A0A6G9FMC0-F1
#
_entry.id   AF-A0A6G9FMC0-F1
#
_cell.length_a   1.000
_cell.length_b   1.000
_cell.length_c   1.000
_cell.angle_alpha   90.00
_cell.angle_beta   90.00
_cell.angle_gamma   90.00
#
_symmetry.space_group_name_H-M   'P 1'
#
loop_
_entity.id
_entity.type
_entity.pdbx_description
1 polymer ?
#
loop_
_entity_poly.entity_id
_entity_poly.type
_entity_poly.pdbx_seq_one_letter_code
_entity_poly.pdbx_strand_id
1 'polypeptide(L)'
;MRCLPHSPSGWTMAVFGVLAAVLGVVGLVTPDVLLATMGFEPVSGSRRADGDHTLVFVTASSMAAVNMGVYYFLASLADWKPFFRWTVPFRLLTCTVFTLAVVSGRAPSGFLGVGLWEGLGAVATGLALRHERGRGAQRQDPLPLGTPQ
;
A
#
# COMPACT_ATOMS: atom_id res chain seq x y z
N MET A 1 -12.31 13.31 19.44
CA MET A 1 -11.41 12.33 18.78
C MET A 1 -10.78 13.04 17.60
N ARG A 2 -9.46 13.20 17.55
CA ARG A 2 -8.79 13.79 16.38
C ARG A 2 -8.55 12.67 15.37
N CYS A 3 -9.27 12.70 14.24
CA CYS A 3 -9.21 11.67 13.19
C CYS A 3 -8.07 11.90 12.17
N LEU A 4 -7.00 12.58 12.55
CA LEU A 4 -5.93 12.95 11.63
C LEU A 4 -4.59 12.33 12.07
N PRO A 5 -3.81 11.75 11.13
CA PRO A 5 -2.49 11.21 11.45
C PRO A 5 -1.58 12.29 12.05
N HIS A 6 -0.88 11.93 13.11
CA HIS A 6 0.00 12.85 13.84
C HIS A 6 1.45 12.86 13.33
N SER A 7 1.83 11.86 12.54
CA SER A 7 3.20 11.67 12.04
C SER A 7 3.26 11.71 10.50
N PRO A 8 4.40 12.12 9.91
CA PRO A 8 4.58 12.08 8.45
C PRO A 8 4.51 10.66 7.90
N SER A 9 5.00 9.64 8.63
CA SER A 9 4.84 8.23 8.23
C SER A 9 3.38 7.73 8.34
N GLY A 10 2.61 8.26 9.28
CA GLY A 10 1.17 8.03 9.37
C GLY A 10 0.44 8.61 8.16
N TRP A 11 0.79 9.81 7.69
CA TRP A 11 0.19 10.40 6.49
C TRP A 11 0.44 9.59 5.22
N THR A 12 1.66 9.05 5.02
CA THR A 12 1.93 8.19 3.86
C THR A 12 1.07 6.92 3.90
N MET A 13 0.86 6.35 5.08
CA MET A 13 -0.01 5.17 5.27
C MET A 13 -1.48 5.47 5.12
N ALA A 14 -1.95 6.62 5.59
CA ALA A 14 -3.33 7.04 5.43
C ALA A 14 -3.70 7.17 3.95
N VAL A 15 -2.88 7.88 3.17
CA VAL A 15 -3.08 8.05 1.73
C VAL A 15 -3.04 6.71 1.02
N PHE A 16 -2.06 5.86 1.34
CA PHE A 16 -1.96 4.55 0.71
C PHE A 16 -3.14 3.65 1.05
N GLY A 17 -3.59 3.64 2.31
CA GLY A 17 -4.76 2.88 2.75
C GLY A 17 -6.05 3.34 2.08
N VAL A 18 -6.28 4.66 1.98
CA VAL A 18 -7.45 5.21 1.29
C VAL A 18 -7.44 4.88 -0.19
N LEU A 19 -6.30 5.04 -0.87
CA LEU A 19 -6.18 4.69 -2.29
C LEU A 19 -6.43 3.20 -2.54
N ALA A 20 -5.88 2.31 -1.69
CA ALA A 20 -6.12 0.88 -1.78
C ALA A 20 -7.60 0.52 -1.57
N ALA A 21 -8.26 1.17 -0.61
CA ALA A 21 -9.68 0.97 -0.36
C ALA A 21 -10.55 1.44 -1.54
N VAL A 22 -10.27 2.63 -2.08
CA VAL A 22 -10.99 3.17 -3.25
C VAL A 22 -10.80 2.25 -4.46
N LEU A 23 -9.56 1.83 -4.74
CA LEU A 23 -9.30 0.94 -5.87
C LEU A 23 -9.96 -0.43 -5.69
N GLY A 24 -9.99 -0.96 -4.47
CA GLY A 24 -10.74 -2.17 -4.15
C GLY A 24 -12.25 -2.00 -4.36
N VAL A 25 -12.83 -0.85 -3.97
CA VAL A 25 -14.25 -0.55 -4.25
C VAL A 25 -14.50 -0.45 -5.75
N VAL A 26 -13.62 0.20 -6.52
CA VAL A 26 -13.70 0.25 -7.99
C VAL A 26 -13.68 -1.16 -8.59
N GLY A 27 -12.84 -2.06 -8.08
CA GLY A 27 -12.81 -3.45 -8.54
C GLY A 27 -14.07 -4.26 -8.19
N LEU A 28 -14.76 -3.92 -7.11
CA LEU A 28 -16.04 -4.54 -6.73
C LEU A 28 -17.23 -4.00 -7.53
N VAL A 29 -17.26 -2.70 -7.82
CA VAL A 29 -18.39 -2.04 -8.50
C VAL A 29 -18.23 -2.09 -10.03
N THR A 30 -17.01 -1.90 -10.53
CA THR A 30 -16.68 -1.81 -11.96
C THR A 30 -15.41 -2.63 -12.29
N PRO A 31 -15.47 -3.97 -12.21
CA PRO A 31 -14.31 -4.83 -12.43
C PRO A 31 -13.69 -4.67 -13.82
N ASP A 32 -14.49 -4.38 -14.85
CA ASP A 32 -14.01 -4.19 -16.22
C ASP A 32 -13.11 -2.95 -16.35
N VAL A 33 -13.40 -1.87 -15.60
CA VAL A 33 -12.53 -0.69 -15.55
C VAL A 33 -11.19 -1.04 -14.92
N LEU A 34 -11.20 -1.79 -13.81
CA LEU A 34 -9.97 -2.23 -13.17
C LEU A 34 -9.13 -3.11 -14.10
N LEU A 35 -9.77 -4.07 -14.79
CA LEU A 35 -9.11 -4.93 -15.77
C LEU A 35 -8.46 -4.13 -16.91
N ALA A 36 -9.19 -3.17 -17.49
CA ALA A 36 -8.67 -2.29 -18.54
C ALA A 36 -7.45 -1.48 -18.07
N THR A 37 -7.48 -0.93 -16.86
CA THR A 37 -6.33 -0.16 -16.32
C THR A 37 -5.09 -1.03 -16.09
N MET A 38 -5.28 -2.33 -15.84
CA MET A 38 -4.19 -3.31 -15.69
C MET A 38 -3.67 -3.84 -17.04
N GLY A 39 -4.28 -3.41 -18.15
CA GLY A 39 -3.92 -3.82 -19.50
C GLY A 39 -4.58 -5.12 -19.97
N PHE A 40 -5.65 -5.56 -19.32
CA PHE A 40 -6.48 -6.67 -19.79
C PHE A 40 -7.65 -6.17 -20.63
N GLU A 41 -8.00 -6.90 -21.68
CA GLU A 41 -9.20 -6.62 -22.48
C GLU A 41 -10.44 -7.13 -21.73
N PRO A 42 -11.39 -6.26 -21.33
CA PRO A 42 -12.59 -6.70 -20.62
C PRO A 42 -13.52 -7.49 -21.55
N VAL A 43 -13.87 -8.71 -21.16
CA VAL A 43 -14.83 -9.53 -21.90
C VAL A 43 -16.23 -9.31 -21.36
N SER A 44 -17.18 -8.85 -22.18
CA SER A 44 -18.58 -8.68 -21.79
C SER A 44 -19.23 -10.02 -21.40
N GLY A 45 -20.16 -10.01 -20.44
CA GLY A 45 -20.76 -11.23 -19.85
C GLY A 45 -21.37 -12.23 -20.83
N SER A 46 -21.90 -11.80 -21.97
CA SER A 46 -22.44 -12.68 -23.03
C SER A 46 -21.37 -13.43 -23.84
N ARG A 47 -20.09 -13.07 -23.68
CA ARG A 47 -18.96 -13.57 -24.46
C ARG A 47 -17.93 -14.31 -23.59
N ARG A 48 -18.17 -14.43 -22.28
CA ARG A 48 -17.32 -15.19 -21.36
C ARG A 48 -17.56 -16.68 -21.56
N ALA A 49 -16.49 -17.44 -21.71
CA ALA A 49 -16.54 -18.89 -21.84
C ALA A 49 -16.85 -19.55 -20.48
N ASP A 50 -17.43 -20.74 -20.52
CA ASP A 50 -17.57 -21.58 -19.34
C ASP A 50 -16.17 -21.86 -18.73
N GLY A 51 -16.01 -21.56 -17.44
CA GLY A 51 -14.72 -21.65 -16.75
C GLY A 51 -13.92 -20.33 -16.65
N ASP A 52 -14.43 -19.21 -17.18
CA ASP A 52 -13.82 -17.90 -16.91
C ASP A 52 -14.05 -17.48 -15.45
N HIS A 53 -13.05 -17.72 -14.61
CA HIS A 53 -13.06 -17.34 -13.20
C HIS A 53 -12.46 -15.96 -12.92
N THR A 54 -12.11 -15.19 -13.96
CA THR A 54 -11.46 -13.89 -13.83
C THR A 54 -12.24 -12.96 -12.90
N LEU A 55 -13.57 -12.86 -13.08
CA LEU A 55 -14.40 -12.00 -12.23
C LEU A 55 -14.43 -12.44 -10.77
N VAL A 56 -14.39 -13.74 -10.49
CA VAL A 56 -14.35 -14.26 -9.13
C VAL A 56 -13.03 -13.86 -8.46
N PHE A 57 -11.91 -14.03 -9.16
CA PHE A 57 -10.60 -13.61 -8.66
C PHE A 57 -10.51 -12.09 -8.50
N VAL A 58 -11.00 -11.31 -9.47
CA VAL A 58 -11.04 -9.84 -9.37
C VAL A 58 -11.87 -9.41 -8.16
N THR A 59 -13.04 -10.02 -7.94
CA THR A 59 -13.89 -9.71 -6.78
C THR A 59 -13.18 -10.03 -5.47
N ALA A 60 -12.59 -11.23 -5.36
CA ALA A 60 -11.87 -11.66 -4.17
C ALA A 60 -10.65 -10.77 -3.88
N SER A 61 -9.83 -10.47 -4.89
CA SER A 61 -8.67 -9.58 -4.79
C SER A 61 -9.08 -8.15 -4.45
N SER A 62 -10.20 -7.67 -5.00
CA SER A 62 -10.72 -6.33 -4.73
C SER A 62 -11.20 -6.20 -3.29
N MET A 63 -11.91 -7.21 -2.76
CA MET A 63 -12.30 -7.23 -1.36
C MET A 63 -11.08 -7.30 -0.42
N ALA A 64 -10.07 -8.09 -0.78
CA ALA A 64 -8.81 -8.12 -0.04
C ALA A 64 -8.12 -6.74 -0.01
N ALA A 65 -8.12 -6.02 -1.13
CA ALA A 65 -7.59 -4.66 -1.22
C ALA A 65 -8.37 -3.66 -0.36
N VAL A 66 -9.71 -3.74 -0.32
CA VAL A 66 -10.53 -2.92 0.58
C VAL A 66 -10.16 -3.17 2.04
N ASN A 67 -10.10 -4.43 2.46
CA ASN A 67 -9.76 -4.79 3.83
C ASN A 67 -8.38 -4.27 4.23
N MET A 68 -7.36 -4.49 3.39
CA MET A 68 -6.02 -3.98 3.66
C MET A 68 -5.96 -2.46 3.68
N GLY A 69 -6.68 -1.78 2.77
CA GLY A 69 -6.77 -0.32 2.76
C GLY A 69 -7.35 0.25 4.07
N VAL A 70 -8.42 -0.36 4.57
CA VAL A 70 -9.03 0.02 5.86
C VAL A 70 -8.06 -0.23 7.02
N TYR A 71 -7.38 -1.38 7.05
CA TYR A 71 -6.38 -1.67 8.10
C TYR A 71 -5.24 -0.65 8.11
N TYR A 72 -4.78 -0.22 6.93
CA TYR A 72 -3.69 0.74 6.82
C TYR A 72 -4.13 2.12 7.27
N PHE A 73 -5.35 2.52 6.90
CA PHE A 73 -5.95 3.76 7.37
C PHE A 73 -6.11 3.76 8.90
N LEU A 74 -6.68 2.71 9.49
CA LEU A 74 -6.83 2.61 10.94
C LEU A 74 -5.47 2.57 11.67
N ALA A 75 -4.49 1.83 11.14
CA ALA A 75 -3.14 1.80 11.68
C ALA A 75 -2.46 3.18 11.62
N SER A 76 -2.77 3.99 10.60
CA SER A 76 -2.29 5.37 10.49
C SER A 76 -2.85 6.29 11.58
N LEU A 77 -4.13 6.10 11.95
CA LEU A 77 -4.77 6.86 13.04
C LEU A 77 -4.20 6.47 14.40
N ALA A 78 -3.84 5.19 14.57
CA ALA A 78 -3.20 4.67 15.78
C ALA A 78 -1.67 4.93 15.83
N ASP A 79 -1.09 5.56 14.80
CA ASP A 79 0.35 5.78 14.62
C ASP A 79 1.20 4.53 14.90
N TRP A 80 0.74 3.36 14.42
CA TRP A 80 1.36 2.07 14.76
C TRP A 80 2.67 1.83 13.97
N LYS A 81 3.75 2.46 14.42
CA LYS A 81 5.07 2.45 13.73
C LYS A 81 5.65 1.05 13.46
N PRO A 82 5.52 0.04 14.34
CA PRO A 82 5.94 -1.33 14.02
C PRO A 82 5.29 -1.85 12.73
N PHE A 83 3.99 -1.58 12.53
CA PHE A 83 3.29 -1.95 11.31
C PHE A 83 3.88 -1.25 10.09
N PHE A 84 4.11 0.07 10.17
CA PHE A 84 4.71 0.83 9.06
C PHE A 84 6.08 0.28 8.67
N ARG A 85 6.90 -0.13 9.64
CA ARG A 85 8.20 -0.76 9.37
C ARG A 85 8.08 -2.07 8.60
N TRP A 86 7.06 -2.87 8.88
CA TRP A 86 6.81 -4.14 8.18
C TRP A 86 6.26 -3.94 6.78
N THR A 87 5.49 -2.88 6.54
CA THR A 87 4.99 -2.62 5.18
C THR A 87 6.12 -2.36 4.17
N VAL A 88 7.23 -1.74 4.58
CA VAL A 88 8.36 -1.44 3.68
C VAL A 88 8.91 -2.70 2.97
N PRO A 89 9.36 -3.76 3.67
CA PRO A 89 9.85 -4.96 3.00
C PRO A 89 8.76 -5.67 2.18
N PHE A 90 7.50 -5.70 2.65
CA PHE A 90 6.42 -6.31 1.87
C PHE A 90 6.14 -5.57 0.56
N ARG A 91 6.17 -4.23 0.57
CA ARG A 91 5.97 -3.44 -0.65
C ARG A 91 7.14 -3.56 -1.62
N LEU A 92 8.37 -3.68 -1.12
CA LEU A 92 9.54 -4.01 -1.95
C LEU A 92 9.43 -5.42 -2.54
N LEU A 93 8.92 -6.39 -1.79
CA LEU A 93 8.64 -7.74 -2.29
C LEU A 93 7.59 -7.69 -3.40
N THR A 94 6.48 -6.96 -3.22
CA THR A 94 5.45 -6.76 -4.26
C THR A 94 6.04 -6.13 -5.52
N CYS A 95 6.83 -5.06 -5.36
CA CYS A 95 7.55 -4.42 -6.46
C CYS A 95 8.42 -5.42 -7.24
N THR A 96 9.17 -6.25 -6.51
CA THR A 96 10.04 -7.28 -7.10
C THR A 96 9.23 -8.32 -7.86
N VAL A 97 8.17 -8.88 -7.25
CA VAL A 97 7.34 -9.91 -7.86
C VAL A 97 6.64 -9.41 -9.12
N PHE A 98 6.06 -8.21 -9.11
CA PHE A 98 5.41 -7.64 -10.30
C PHE A 98 6.41 -7.30 -11.40
N THR A 99 7.58 -6.76 -11.05
CA THR A 99 8.64 -6.51 -12.04
C THR A 99 9.09 -7.82 -12.69
N LEU A 100 9.33 -8.87 -11.91
CA LEU A 100 9.71 -10.18 -12.43
C LEU A 100 8.60 -10.82 -13.26
N ALA A 101 7.33 -10.67 -12.86
CA ALA A 101 6.19 -11.18 -13.61
C ALA A 101 6.13 -10.57 -15.01
N VAL A 102 6.36 -9.26 -15.14
CA VAL A 102 6.40 -8.60 -16.45
C VAL A 102 7.63 -8.98 -17.26
N VAL A 103 8.83 -8.94 -16.66
CA VAL A 103 10.09 -9.29 -17.36
C VAL A 103 10.09 -10.74 -17.84
N SER A 104 9.41 -11.64 -17.13
CA SER A 104 9.25 -13.05 -17.52
C SER A 104 8.08 -13.31 -18.48
N GLY A 105 7.36 -12.27 -18.93
CA GLY A 105 6.23 -12.40 -19.86
C GLY A 105 4.97 -13.02 -19.26
N ARG A 106 4.87 -13.14 -17.93
CA ARG A 106 3.71 -13.70 -17.23
C ARG A 106 2.60 -12.69 -16.96
N ALA A 107 2.90 -11.40 -17.04
CA ALA A 107 1.95 -10.32 -16.78
C ALA A 107 2.06 -9.19 -17.82
N PRO A 108 0.96 -8.46 -18.10
CA PRO A 108 0.98 -7.27 -18.96
C PRO A 108 1.92 -6.18 -18.43
N SER A 109 2.42 -5.34 -19.33
CA SER A 109 3.33 -4.22 -18.99
C SER A 109 2.73 -3.22 -17.99
N GLY A 110 1.41 -3.12 -17.89
CA GLY A 110 0.71 -2.30 -16.89
C GLY A 110 1.11 -2.64 -15.44
N PHE A 111 1.49 -3.89 -15.15
CA PHE A 111 1.94 -4.31 -13.83
C PHE A 111 3.29 -3.71 -13.41
N LEU A 112 4.12 -3.24 -14.35
CA LEU A 112 5.33 -2.48 -14.01
C LEU A 112 4.98 -1.17 -13.33
N GLY A 113 3.91 -0.49 -13.76
CA GLY A 113 3.43 0.73 -13.12
C GLY A 113 3.07 0.49 -11.65
N VAL A 114 2.37 -0.61 -11.38
CA VAL A 114 2.00 -1.03 -10.02
C VAL A 114 3.26 -1.37 -9.20
N GLY A 115 4.19 -2.14 -9.77
CA GLY A 115 5.45 -2.48 -9.10
C GLY A 115 6.27 -1.24 -8.72
N LEU A 116 6.44 -0.30 -9.66
CA LEU A 116 7.14 0.96 -9.41
C LEU A 116 6.44 1.81 -8.34
N TRP A 117 5.11 1.88 -8.37
CA TRP A 117 4.32 2.58 -7.35
C TRP A 117 4.55 2.00 -5.94
N GLU A 118 4.54 0.67 -5.83
CA GLU A 118 4.84 -0.02 -4.59
C GLU A 118 6.26 0.25 -4.10
N GLY A 119 7.25 0.24 -4.99
CA GLY A 119 8.63 0.58 -4.68
C GLY A 119 8.78 2.03 -4.18
N LEU A 120 8.19 2.99 -4.90
CA LEU A 120 8.23 4.42 -4.52
C LEU A 120 7.57 4.66 -3.16
N GLY A 121 6.41 4.03 -2.91
CA GLY A 121 5.73 4.14 -1.63
C GLY A 121 6.49 3.50 -0.46
N ALA A 122 7.20 2.38 -0.72
CA ALA A 122 8.09 1.76 0.25
C ALA A 122 9.26 2.68 0.62
N VAL A 123 9.89 3.31 -0.38
CA VAL A 123 10.99 4.26 -0.19
C VAL A 123 10.51 5.49 0.58
N ALA A 124 9.37 6.08 0.20
CA ALA A 124 8.80 7.24 0.88
C ALA A 124 8.52 6.95 2.37
N THR A 125 7.90 5.80 2.67
CA THR A 125 7.61 5.37 4.05
C THR A 125 8.90 5.09 4.83
N GLY A 126 9.87 4.42 4.20
CA GLY A 126 11.17 4.14 4.80
C GLY A 126 11.95 5.41 5.15
N LEU A 127 11.96 6.40 4.25
CA LEU A 127 12.59 7.70 4.48
C LEU A 127 11.89 8.48 5.61
N ALA A 128 10.56 8.49 5.64
CA ALA A 128 9.79 9.12 6.72
C ALA A 128 10.13 8.50 8.09
N LEU A 129 10.19 7.16 8.18
CA LEU A 129 10.56 6.45 9.40
C LEU A 129 12.02 6.74 9.82
N ARG A 130 12.96 6.84 8.88
CA ARG A 130 14.36 7.19 9.19
C ARG A 130 14.47 8.62 9.72
N HIS A 131 13.75 9.56 9.13
CA HIS A 131 13.74 10.95 9.57
C HIS A 131 13.15 11.11 10.98
N GLU A 132 12.09 10.35 11.31
CA GLU A 132 11.51 10.36 12.66
C GLU A 132 12.46 9.78 13.73
N ARG A 133 13.22 8.73 13.41
CA ARG A 133 14.22 8.17 14.34
C ARG A 133 15.33 9.17 14.68
N GLY A 134 15.80 9.94 13.70
CA GLY A 134 16.81 10.98 13.91
C GLY A 134 16.34 12.09 14.85
N ARG A 135 15.07 12.51 14.73
CA ARG A 135 14.48 13.56 15.60
C ARG A 135 14.15 13.07 17.01
N GLY A 136 13.85 11.78 17.18
CA GLY A 136 13.66 11.17 18.50
C GLY A 136 14.96 11.08 19.31
N ALA A 137 16.08 10.80 18.65
CA ALA A 137 17.40 10.74 19.28
C ALA A 137 17.91 12.12 19.71
N GLN A 138 17.63 13.17 18.93
CA GLN A 138 18.05 14.54 19.24
C GLN A 138 17.24 15.21 20.37
N ARG A 139 16.12 14.60 20.81
CA ARG A 139 15.29 15.12 21.92
C ARG A 139 15.68 14.53 23.29
N GLN A 140 16.67 13.65 23.33
CA GLN A 140 17.26 13.10 24.55
C GLN A 140 18.63 13.78 24.81
N ASP A 141 18.64 15.09 24.99
CA ASP A 141 19.76 15.71 25.71
C ASP A 141 19.55 15.44 27.20
N PRO A 142 20.50 14.77 27.90
CA PRO A 142 20.42 14.62 29.34
C PRO A 142 20.45 16.01 29.97
N LEU A 143 19.43 16.34 30.78
CA LEU A 143 19.50 17.44 31.73
C LEU A 143 20.83 17.31 32.50
N PRO A 144 21.66 18.37 32.61
CA PRO A 144 22.83 18.31 33.47
C PRO A 144 22.33 18.02 34.88
N LEU A 145 22.62 16.82 35.36
CA LEU A 145 22.39 16.41 36.74
C LEU A 145 23.17 17.39 37.60
N GLY A 146 22.45 18.30 38.25
CA GLY A 146 23.01 19.25 39.18
C GLY A 146 23.85 18.50 40.22
N THR A 147 25.10 18.91 40.37
CA THR A 147 26.01 18.42 41.40
C THR A 147 25.39 18.68 42.77
N PRO A 148 25.18 17.65 43.62
CA PRO A 148 24.84 17.90 45.02
C PRO A 148 26.05 18.53 45.73
N GLN A 149 25.77 19.60 46.47
CA GLN A 149 26.68 20.32 47.37
C GLN A 149 27.01 19.48 48.62
#